data_AF-A0A971R7E6-F1
#
_entry.id   AF-A0A971R7E6-F1
#
_cell.length_a   1.000
_cell.length_b   1.000
_cell.length_c   1.000
_cell.angle_alpha   90.00
_cell.angle_beta   90.00
_cell.angle_gamma   90.00
#
_symmetry.space_group_name_H-M   'P 1'
#
loop_
_entity.id
_entity.type
_entity.pdbx_description
1 polymer ?
#
loop_
_entity_poly.entity_id
_entity_poly.type
_entity_poly.pdbx_seq_one_letter_code
_entity_poly.pdbx_strand_id
1 'polypeptide(L)'
;GNKTVLPSEAHCKITCRLVPDQDPDRILELLQAHIATHTPPGVRVAVTPGHGTRAYSVPADLPALQSVREVLTEVYGQAPYDIRTGGSVPITALFRAALGAENIGFGFGLEDELIHSPNEFFRLASFDKGQRAWCLLLQRLGA
;
A
#
# COMPACT_ATOMS: atom_id res chain seq x y z
N GLY A 1 -28.72 -17.57 -15.43
CA GLY A 1 -29.74 -17.45 -16.48
C GLY A 1 -29.34 -16.35 -17.44
N ASN A 2 -29.58 -16.51 -18.74
CA ASN A 2 -29.23 -15.51 -19.73
C ASN A 2 -30.24 -14.35 -19.72
N LYS A 3 -29.78 -13.12 -19.92
CA LYS A 3 -30.63 -11.91 -19.90
C LYS A 3 -30.39 -11.09 -21.16
N THR A 4 -31.40 -11.00 -22.02
CA THR A 4 -31.38 -10.24 -23.28
C THR A 4 -31.84 -8.80 -23.05
N VAL A 5 -31.00 -8.01 -22.36
CA VAL A 5 -31.29 -6.62 -22.02
C VAL A 5 -30.18 -5.70 -22.54
N LEU A 6 -30.55 -4.51 -23.00
CA LEU A 6 -29.63 -3.42 -23.28
C LEU A 6 -29.64 -2.48 -22.07
N PRO A 7 -28.62 -2.49 -21.20
CA PRO A 7 -28.59 -1.63 -20.03
C PRO A 7 -28.50 -0.15 -20.46
N SER A 8 -29.31 0.70 -19.84
CA SER A 8 -29.29 2.16 -20.08
C SER A 8 -28.18 2.87 -19.32
N GLU A 9 -27.55 2.19 -18.35
CA GLU A 9 -26.53 2.74 -17.46
C GLU A 9 -25.45 1.69 -17.16
N ALA A 10 -24.21 2.17 -16.98
CA ALA A 10 -23.08 1.38 -16.52
C ALA A 10 -22.22 2.23 -15.58
N HIS A 11 -21.54 1.58 -14.64
CA HIS A 11 -20.61 2.25 -13.72
C HIS A 11 -19.29 1.47 -13.66
N CYS A 12 -18.22 2.19 -13.39
CA CYS A 12 -16.93 1.60 -13.06
C CYS A 12 -16.30 2.38 -11.91
N LYS A 13 -15.47 1.70 -11.12
CA LYS A 13 -14.62 2.33 -10.10
C LYS A 13 -13.18 2.13 -10.52
N ILE A 14 -12.48 3.24 -10.74
CA ILE A 14 -11.08 3.25 -11.14
C ILE A 14 -10.23 3.68 -9.93
N THR A 15 -9.13 2.98 -9.71
CA THR A 15 -8.11 3.35 -8.72
C THR A 15 -6.74 3.28 -9.38
N CYS A 16 -5.89 4.27 -9.11
CA CYS A 16 -4.52 4.33 -9.63
C CYS A 16 -3.52 4.16 -8.47
N ARG A 17 -2.58 3.23 -8.61
CA ARG A 17 -1.42 3.16 -7.72
C ARG A 17 -0.43 4.22 -8.13
N LEU A 18 -0.09 5.11 -7.20
CA LEU A 18 0.89 6.17 -7.43
C LEU A 18 2.29 5.70 -7.05
N VAL A 19 3.28 6.17 -7.79
CA VAL A 19 4.71 6.01 -7.51
C VAL A 19 5.30 7.33 -7.00
N PRO A 20 6.56 7.37 -6.52
CA PRO A 20 7.19 8.61 -6.11
C PRO A 20 7.07 9.72 -7.15
N ASP A 21 7.03 10.97 -6.67
CA ASP A 21 6.95 12.20 -7.46
C ASP A 21 5.63 12.42 -8.22
N GLN A 22 4.64 11.53 -8.07
CA GLN A 22 3.29 11.76 -8.57
C GLN A 22 2.44 12.55 -7.58
N ASP A 23 1.75 13.56 -8.10
CA ASP A 23 0.76 14.34 -7.38
C ASP A 23 -0.65 13.74 -7.59
N PRO A 24 -1.37 13.34 -6.51
CA PRO A 24 -2.66 12.66 -6.66
C PRO A 24 -3.73 13.50 -7.34
N ASP A 25 -3.77 14.80 -7.06
CA ASP A 25 -4.76 15.71 -7.65
C ASP A 25 -4.48 15.89 -9.14
N ARG A 26 -3.20 16.02 -9.51
CA ARG A 26 -2.80 16.07 -10.91
C ARG A 26 -3.16 14.80 -11.69
N ILE A 27 -2.96 13.63 -11.11
CA ILE A 27 -3.33 12.35 -11.76
C ILE A 27 -4.84 12.25 -11.95
N LEU A 28 -5.62 12.71 -10.97
CA LEU A 28 -7.07 12.75 -11.06
C LEU A 28 -7.56 13.69 -12.17
N GLU A 29 -6.96 14.88 -12.30
CA GLU A 29 -7.23 15.80 -13.42
C GLU A 29 -6.96 15.16 -14.78
N LEU A 30 -5.80 14.51 -14.93
CA LEU A 30 -5.42 13.84 -16.17
C LEU A 30 -6.38 12.71 -16.54
N LEU A 31 -6.83 11.93 -15.54
CA LEU A 31 -7.81 10.87 -15.75
C LEU A 31 -9.17 11.44 -16.19
N GLN A 32 -9.65 12.51 -15.55
CA GLN A 32 -10.90 13.19 -15.94
C GLN A 32 -10.83 13.73 -17.36
N ALA A 33 -9.72 14.41 -17.71
CA ALA A 33 -9.50 14.92 -19.07
C ALA A 33 -9.45 13.80 -20.11
N HIS A 34 -8.82 12.67 -19.78
CA HIS A 34 -8.77 11.50 -20.65
C HIS A 34 -10.17 10.92 -20.89
N ILE A 35 -10.97 10.75 -19.83
CA ILE A 35 -12.36 10.25 -19.94
C ILE A 35 -13.21 11.18 -20.79
N ALA A 36 -13.14 12.50 -20.55
CA ALA A 36 -13.88 13.49 -21.31
C ALA A 36 -13.51 13.44 -22.81
N THR A 37 -12.22 13.32 -23.13
CA THR A 37 -11.71 13.26 -24.51
C THR A 37 -12.18 12.01 -25.26
N HIS A 38 -12.33 10.87 -24.56
CA HIS A 38 -12.65 9.58 -25.17
C HIS A 38 -14.12 9.17 -24.98
N THR A 39 -14.98 10.08 -24.48
CA THR A 39 -16.40 9.79 -24.32
C THR A 39 -17.07 9.68 -25.70
N PRO A 40 -17.69 8.54 -26.06
CA PRO A 40 -18.30 8.37 -27.36
C PRO A 40 -19.53 9.26 -27.58
N PRO A 41 -19.85 9.62 -28.83
CA PRO A 41 -21.09 10.32 -29.14
C PRO A 41 -22.32 9.58 -28.61
N GLY A 42 -23.27 10.31 -28.01
CA GLY A 42 -24.50 9.75 -27.45
C GLY A 42 -24.36 9.18 -26.03
N VAL A 43 -23.16 9.15 -25.45
CA VAL A 43 -22.90 8.71 -24.08
C VAL A 43 -22.76 9.93 -23.15
N ARG A 44 -23.32 9.84 -21.95
CA ARG A 44 -23.09 10.81 -20.86
C ARG A 44 -22.26 10.14 -19.77
N VAL A 45 -21.17 10.78 -19.39
CA VAL A 45 -20.27 10.30 -18.33
C VAL A 45 -20.19 11.36 -17.23
N ALA A 46 -20.37 10.93 -15.98
CA ALA A 46 -20.09 11.72 -14.80
C ALA A 46 -18.95 11.07 -14.02
N VAL A 47 -17.96 11.87 -13.60
CA VAL A 47 -16.84 11.39 -12.78
C VAL A 47 -16.99 11.95 -11.37
N THR A 48 -17.06 11.05 -10.38
CA THR A 48 -17.03 11.43 -8.97
C THR A 48 -15.60 11.30 -8.45
N PRO A 49 -14.92 12.41 -8.10
CA PRO A 49 -13.54 12.36 -7.64
C PRO A 49 -13.43 11.65 -6.28
N GLY A 50 -12.40 10.81 -6.15
CA GLY A 50 -12.02 10.20 -4.88
C GLY A 50 -10.90 10.96 -4.18
N HIS A 51 -10.44 10.44 -3.04
CA HIS A 51 -9.25 10.94 -2.36
C HIS A 51 -8.01 10.18 -2.83
N GLY A 52 -6.91 10.90 -3.00
CA GLY A 52 -5.61 10.34 -3.34
C GLY A 52 -4.60 10.46 -2.20
N THR A 53 -3.55 9.66 -2.24
CA THR A 53 -2.43 9.73 -1.29
C THR A 53 -1.13 9.59 -2.06
N ARG A 54 -0.13 10.41 -1.74
CA ARG A 54 1.21 10.31 -2.31
C ARG A 54 1.85 8.96 -1.98
N ALA A 55 2.71 8.47 -2.87
CA ALA A 55 3.55 7.32 -2.58
C ALA A 55 4.47 7.61 -1.39
N TYR A 56 4.74 6.57 -0.59
CA TYR A 56 5.60 6.67 0.59
C TYR A 56 6.82 5.75 0.44
N SER A 57 8.00 6.27 0.76
CA SER A 57 9.25 5.52 0.83
C SER A 57 10.17 6.13 1.86
N VAL A 58 10.88 5.31 2.63
CA VAL A 58 11.91 5.76 3.58
C VAL A 58 13.27 5.91 2.89
N PRO A 59 14.18 6.78 3.40
CA PRO A 59 15.58 6.82 2.96
C PRO A 59 16.28 5.47 3.16
N ALA A 60 17.13 5.07 2.22
CA ALA A 60 17.82 3.77 2.26
C ALA A 60 18.87 3.67 3.39
N ASP A 61 19.37 4.83 3.83
CA ASP A 61 20.34 5.04 4.90
C ASP A 61 19.70 5.35 6.25
N LEU A 62 18.37 5.24 6.38
CA LEU A 62 17.67 5.43 7.66
C LEU A 62 18.24 4.47 8.71
N PRO A 63 18.83 4.97 9.82
CA PRO A 63 19.52 4.11 10.80
C PRO A 63 18.65 2.98 11.36
N ALA A 64 17.36 3.23 11.56
CA ALA A 64 16.41 2.22 12.05
C ALA A 64 16.25 1.01 11.11
N LEU A 65 16.53 1.15 9.80
CA LEU A 65 16.54 0.01 8.87
C LEU A 65 17.64 -0.98 9.22
N GLN A 66 18.78 -0.53 9.75
CA GLN A 66 19.85 -1.42 10.18
C GLN A 66 19.38 -2.33 11.32
N SER A 67 18.74 -1.75 12.34
CA SER A 67 18.16 -2.53 13.44
C SER A 67 17.13 -3.55 12.95
N VAL A 68 16.27 -3.15 12.00
CA VAL A 68 15.29 -4.06 11.38
C VAL A 68 15.98 -5.21 10.65
N ARG A 69 17.01 -4.94 9.84
CA ARG A 69 17.77 -5.97 9.11
C ARG A 69 18.42 -6.97 10.06
N GLU A 70 19.01 -6.49 11.15
CA GLU A 70 19.62 -7.33 12.18
C GLU A 70 18.57 -8.21 12.89
N VAL A 71 17.39 -7.67 13.21
CA VAL A 71 16.31 -8.44 13.87
C VAL A 71 15.81 -9.54 12.94
N LEU A 72 15.56 -9.20 11.69
CA LEU A 72 15.10 -10.19 10.70
C LEU A 72 16.17 -11.25 10.45
N THR A 73 17.45 -10.87 10.40
CA THR A 73 18.55 -11.83 10.25
C THR A 73 18.63 -12.81 11.42
N GLU A 74 18.44 -12.32 12.65
CA GLU A 74 18.42 -13.18 13.84
C GLU A 74 17.22 -14.15 13.85
N VAL A 75 16.04 -13.68 13.44
CA VAL A 75 14.80 -14.47 13.46
C VAL A 75 14.74 -15.49 12.33
N TYR A 76 15.30 -15.16 11.15
CA TYR A 76 15.21 -15.99 9.94
C TYR A 76 16.54 -16.67 9.55
N GLY A 77 17.65 -16.33 10.17
CA GLY A 77 18.98 -16.90 9.89
C GLY A 77 19.63 -16.42 8.59
N GLN A 78 19.06 -15.42 7.93
CA GLN A 78 19.57 -14.86 6.66
C GLN A 78 19.19 -13.38 6.52
N ALA A 79 20.00 -12.63 5.77
CA ALA A 79 19.74 -11.22 5.52
C ALA A 79 18.42 -11.03 4.75
N PRO A 80 17.56 -10.07 5.14
CA PRO A 80 16.34 -9.77 4.41
C PRO A 80 16.63 -8.98 3.12
N TYR A 81 15.67 -8.98 2.20
CA TYR A 81 15.65 -8.08 1.06
C TYR A 81 14.96 -6.76 1.42
N ASP A 82 15.49 -5.66 0.92
CA ASP A 82 14.78 -4.37 0.95
C ASP A 82 13.78 -4.33 -0.21
N ILE A 83 12.49 -4.27 0.11
CA ILE A 83 11.41 -4.27 -0.89
C ILE A 83 10.52 -3.04 -0.78
N ARG A 84 9.81 -2.75 -1.87
CA ARG A 84 8.65 -1.84 -1.90
C ARG A 84 7.43 -2.65 -2.26
N THR A 85 6.27 -2.32 -1.69
CA THR A 85 5.01 -3.02 -1.97
C THR A 85 4.02 -2.09 -2.64
N GLY A 86 3.09 -2.67 -3.40
CA GLY A 86 2.01 -1.91 -4.07
C GLY A 86 0.87 -1.50 -3.14
N GLY A 87 0.96 -1.84 -1.84
CA GLY A 87 -0.02 -1.44 -0.83
C GLY A 87 -0.04 0.07 -0.61
N SER A 88 -1.07 0.58 0.07
CA SER A 88 -1.10 1.98 0.49
C SER A 88 -1.60 2.07 1.91
N VAL A 89 -0.85 2.79 2.73
CA VAL A 89 -1.14 3.03 4.15
C VAL A 89 -1.05 4.54 4.37
N PRO A 90 -2.12 5.31 4.11
CA PRO A 90 -2.04 6.77 4.01
C PRO A 90 -1.49 7.49 5.25
N ILE A 91 -1.64 6.88 6.42
CA ILE A 91 -1.18 7.44 7.68
C ILE A 91 0.35 7.61 7.74
N THR A 92 1.13 6.87 6.94
CA THR A 92 2.61 7.02 6.95
C THR A 92 3.05 8.40 6.47
N ALA A 93 2.38 8.95 5.46
CA ALA A 93 2.62 10.31 5.00
C ALA A 93 2.21 11.34 6.06
N LEU A 94 1.10 11.09 6.78
CA LEU A 94 0.66 11.96 7.86
C LEU A 94 1.66 11.98 9.01
N PHE A 95 2.16 10.82 9.46
CA PHE A 95 3.15 10.75 10.53
C PHE A 95 4.44 11.48 10.18
N ARG A 96 4.94 11.34 8.94
CA ARG A 96 6.10 12.10 8.49
C ARG A 96 5.83 13.61 8.56
N ALA A 97 4.69 14.07 8.08
CA ALA A 97 4.36 15.50 8.06
C ALA A 97 4.12 16.07 9.47
N ALA A 98 3.43 15.33 10.34
CA ALA A 98 3.04 15.80 11.67
C ALA A 98 4.12 15.63 12.73
N LEU A 99 4.91 14.55 12.66
CA LEU A 99 5.88 14.18 13.70
C LEU A 99 7.33 14.25 13.21
N GLY A 100 7.59 14.43 11.91
CA GLY A 100 8.93 14.33 11.34
C GLY A 100 9.52 12.92 11.42
N ALA A 101 8.69 11.91 11.68
CA ALA A 101 9.10 10.53 11.93
C ALA A 101 8.93 9.65 10.70
N GLU A 102 9.91 8.78 10.45
CA GLU A 102 9.85 7.75 9.42
C GLU A 102 9.10 6.50 9.90
N ASN A 103 8.44 5.82 8.96
CA ASN A 103 7.60 4.66 9.20
C ASN A 103 8.19 3.46 8.45
N ILE A 104 8.57 2.43 9.18
CA ILE A 104 9.04 1.17 8.60
C ILE A 104 7.94 0.13 8.78
N GLY A 105 7.53 -0.50 7.67
CA GLY A 105 6.63 -1.65 7.72
C GLY A 105 7.36 -2.85 8.33
N PHE A 106 6.88 -3.34 9.47
CA PHE A 106 7.46 -4.49 10.17
C PHE A 106 6.40 -5.57 10.40
N GLY A 107 5.93 -6.14 9.28
CA GLY A 107 4.89 -7.16 9.23
C GLY A 107 5.46 -8.55 8.91
N PHE A 108 4.70 -9.59 9.27
CA PHE A 108 5.11 -11.00 9.14
C PHE A 108 4.16 -11.81 8.27
N GLY A 109 3.24 -11.14 7.57
CA GLY A 109 2.34 -11.79 6.62
C GLY A 109 3.05 -12.21 5.35
N LEU A 110 2.56 -13.27 4.72
CA LEU A 110 3.08 -13.82 3.47
C LEU A 110 2.11 -13.58 2.30
N GLU A 111 2.62 -13.62 1.08
CA GLU A 111 1.86 -13.24 -0.13
C GLU A 111 0.63 -14.14 -0.39
N ASP A 112 0.67 -15.39 0.07
CA ASP A 112 -0.41 -16.36 -0.13
C ASP A 112 -1.48 -16.36 0.97
N GLU A 113 -1.44 -15.38 1.89
CA GLU A 113 -2.38 -15.25 3.00
C GLU A 113 -3.68 -14.54 2.64
N LEU A 114 -3.89 -14.25 1.34
CA LEU A 114 -5.17 -13.82 0.77
C LEU A 114 -5.75 -12.56 1.41
N ILE A 115 -4.90 -11.59 1.76
CA ILE A 115 -5.31 -10.31 2.33
C ILE A 115 -6.44 -9.69 1.48
N HIS A 116 -7.55 -9.33 2.12
CA HIS A 116 -8.78 -8.79 1.52
C HIS A 116 -9.53 -9.74 0.58
N SER A 117 -9.28 -11.05 0.67
CA SER A 117 -9.95 -12.06 -0.15
C SER A 117 -10.63 -13.12 0.74
N PRO A 118 -11.60 -13.89 0.20
CA PRO A 118 -12.17 -15.02 0.94
C PRO A 118 -11.09 -15.99 1.40
N ASN A 119 -11.27 -16.56 2.60
CA ASN A 119 -10.31 -17.45 3.26
C ASN A 119 -8.95 -16.80 3.58
N GLU A 120 -8.92 -15.48 3.82
CA GLU A 120 -7.78 -14.81 4.46
C GLU A 120 -7.38 -15.55 5.75
N PHE A 121 -6.09 -15.80 5.92
CA PHE A 121 -5.55 -16.51 7.07
C PHE A 121 -4.18 -15.96 7.47
N PHE A 122 -3.65 -16.43 8.61
CA PHE A 122 -2.32 -16.05 9.06
C PHE A 122 -1.63 -17.25 9.69
N ARG A 123 -0.35 -17.45 9.40
CA ARG A 123 0.41 -18.58 9.96
C ARG A 123 0.77 -18.34 11.42
N LEU A 124 0.47 -19.32 12.28
CA LEU A 124 0.90 -19.29 13.68
C LEU A 124 2.43 -19.20 13.81
N ALA A 125 3.19 -19.87 12.93
CA ALA A 125 4.65 -19.72 12.90
C ALA A 125 5.11 -18.28 12.59
N SER A 126 4.37 -17.53 11.77
CA SER A 126 4.64 -16.10 11.52
C SER A 126 4.25 -15.24 12.73
N PHE A 127 3.18 -15.62 13.43
CA PHE A 127 2.75 -14.97 14.67
C PHE A 127 3.82 -15.07 15.76
N ASP A 128 4.32 -16.28 16.02
CA ASP A 128 5.35 -16.53 17.03
C ASP A 128 6.65 -15.79 16.70
N LYS A 129 7.07 -15.81 15.42
CA LYS A 129 8.23 -15.05 14.95
C LYS A 129 8.03 -13.55 15.12
N GLY A 130 6.85 -13.04 14.76
CA GLY A 130 6.51 -11.63 14.89
C GLY A 130 6.58 -11.14 16.33
N GLN A 131 6.04 -11.92 17.28
CA GLN A 131 6.15 -11.60 18.71
C GLN A 131 7.61 -11.44 19.16
N ARG A 132 8.46 -12.44 18.85
CA ARG A 132 9.89 -12.38 19.18
C ARG A 132 10.57 -11.18 18.51
N ALA A 133 10.30 -10.95 17.23
CA ALA A 133 10.93 -9.90 16.44
C ALA A 133 10.57 -8.50 16.95
N TRP A 134 9.31 -8.27 17.33
CA TRP A 134 8.89 -6.98 17.91
C TRP A 134 9.59 -6.69 19.24
N CYS A 135 9.73 -7.68 20.13
CA CYS A 135 10.49 -7.52 21.37
C CYS A 135 11.95 -7.14 21.11
N LEU A 136 12.61 -7.86 20.18
CA LEU A 136 14.00 -7.57 19.81
C LEU A 136 14.16 -6.17 19.20
N LEU A 137 13.23 -5.76 18.33
CA LEU A 137 13.27 -4.44 17.70
C LEU A 137 13.13 -3.32 18.73
N LEU A 138 12.16 -3.44 19.65
CA LEU A 138 11.97 -2.45 20.72
C LEU A 138 13.18 -2.35 21.65
N GLN A 139 13.81 -3.49 21.97
CA GLN A 139 15.06 -3.49 22.76
C GLN A 139 16.21 -2.78 22.03
N ARG A 140 16.37 -3.01 20.73
CA ARG A 140 17.43 -2.35 19.94
C ARG A 140 17.20 -0.86 19.74
N LEU A 141 15.95 -0.44 19.59
CA LEU A 141 15.61 0.98 19.41
C LEU A 141 15.61 1.76 20.74
N GLY A 142 15.45 1.08 21.87
CA GLY A 142 15.46 1.69 23.21
C GLY A 142 16.81 1.71 23.92
N ALA A 143 17.83 1.05 23.36
CA ALA A 143 19.21 1.03 23.87
C ALA A 143 20.00 2.25 23.37
#